data_AF-A0A6L6PP75-F1
#
_entry.id   AF-A0A6L6PP75-F1
#
_cell.length_a   1.000
_cell.length_b   1.000
_cell.length_c   1.000
_cell.angle_alpha   90.00
_cell.angle_beta   90.00
_cell.angle_gamma   90.00
#
_symmetry.space_group_name_H-M   'P 1'
#
loop_
_entity.id
_entity.type
_entity.pdbx_description
1 polymer ?
#
loop_
_entity_poly.entity_id
_entity_poly.type
_entity_poly.pdbx_seq_one_letter_code
_entity_poly.pdbx_strand_id
1 'polypeptide(L)' 'MDDEIEVTVDGVTYKLSELGEEAQAQVANLQFVEKQMAELQAKLAVYQTARNAYQAALQQLVPRARQ' A
#
# COMPACT_ATOMS: atom_id res chain seq x y z
N MET A 1 14.39 -16.68 20.71
CA MET A 1 14.07 -17.20 19.38
C MET A 1 14.54 -16.12 18.45
N ASP A 2 15.61 -16.36 17.71
CA ASP A 2 16.11 -15.40 16.72
C ASP A 2 15.16 -15.49 15.52
N ASP A 3 14.21 -14.55 15.45
CA ASP A 3 13.37 -14.39 14.27
C ASP A 3 14.25 -13.74 13.19
N GLU A 4 14.86 -14.59 12.36
CA GLU A 4 15.73 -14.18 11.27
C GLU A 4 14.88 -13.61 10.12
N ILE A 5 15.27 -12.44 9.60
CA ILE A 5 14.52 -11.76 8.55
C ILE A 5 14.68 -12.55 7.25
N GLU A 6 13.56 -12.94 6.64
CA GLU A 6 13.52 -13.65 5.37
C GLU A 6 12.90 -12.81 4.27
N VAL A 7 13.36 -13.03 3.05
CA VAL A 7 12.90 -12.35 1.83
C VAL A 7 12.60 -13.42 0.78
N THR A 8 11.47 -13.31 0.10
CA THR A 8 11.12 -14.22 -1.00
C THR A 8 11.26 -13.51 -2.34
N VAL A 9 12.09 -14.07 -3.22
CA VAL A 9 12.31 -13.57 -4.59
C VAL A 9 12.07 -14.73 -5.56
N ASP A 10 11.22 -14.53 -6.55
CA ASP A 10 10.84 -15.55 -7.54
C ASP A 10 10.40 -16.91 -6.95
N GLY A 11 9.75 -16.87 -5.79
CA GLY A 11 9.25 -18.06 -5.09
C GLY A 11 10.30 -18.81 -4.27
N VAL A 12 11.53 -18.29 -4.18
CA VAL A 12 12.59 -18.82 -3.30
C VAL A 12 12.76 -17.89 -2.11
N THR A 13 12.73 -18.45 -0.91
CA THR A 13 12.94 -17.73 0.34
C THR A 13 14.41 -17.78 0.73
N TYR A 14 14.98 -16.61 1.02
CA TYR A 14 16.35 -16.43 1.46
C TYR A 14 16.37 -15.77 2.82
N LYS A 15 17.28 -16.21 3.69
CA LYS A 15 17.62 -15.46 4.89
C LYS A 15 18.38 -14.22 4.49
N LEU A 16 17.97 -13.07 5.00
CA LEU A 16 18.59 -11.79 4.68
C LEU A 16 20.08 -11.79 5.04
N SER A 17 20.45 -12.43 6.14
CA SER A 17 21.83 -12.62 6.63
C SER A 17 22.73 -13.42 5.68
N GLU A 18 22.14 -14.27 4.84
CA GLU A 18 22.84 -15.11 3.86
C GLU A 18 23.01 -14.41 2.50
N LEU A 19 22.37 -13.25 2.31
CA LEU A 19 22.49 -12.44 1.11
C LEU A 19 23.74 -11.54 1.16
N GLY A 20 24.31 -11.23 0.00
CA GLY A 20 25.38 -10.24 -0.12
C GLY A 20 24.90 -8.82 0.20
N GLU A 21 25.83 -7.92 0.54
CA GLU A 21 25.54 -6.53 0.95
C GLU A 21 24.67 -5.78 -0.05
N GLU A 22 24.95 -5.92 -1.35
CA GLU A 22 24.16 -5.28 -2.42
C GLU A 22 22.71 -5.77 -2.42
N ALA A 23 22.49 -7.08 -2.24
CA ALA A 23 21.14 -7.66 -2.21
C ALA A 23 20.38 -7.21 -0.95
N GLN A 24 21.02 -7.17 0.21
CA GLN A 24 20.42 -6.64 1.43
C GLN A 24 20.03 -5.16 1.27
N ALA A 25 20.86 -4.35 0.62
CA ALA A 25 20.56 -2.95 0.34
C ALA A 25 19.33 -2.80 -0.57
N GLN A 26 19.19 -3.65 -1.59
CA GLN A 26 18.00 -3.62 -2.44
C GLN A 26 16.73 -4.05 -1.71
N VAL A 27 16.81 -5.06 -0.82
CA VAL A 27 15.68 -5.46 0.02
C VAL A 27 15.23 -4.30 0.91
N ALA A 28 16.16 -3.58 1.54
CA ALA A 28 15.84 -2.41 2.35
C ALA A 28 15.18 -1.29 1.52
N ASN A 29 15.68 -1.03 0.30
CA ASN A 29 15.07 -0.06 -0.61
C ASN A 29 13.64 -0.45 -1.00
N LEU A 30 13.40 -1.72 -1.32
CA LEU A 30 12.07 -2.24 -1.67
C LEU A 30 11.11 -2.08 -0.49
N GLN A 31 11.49 -2.53 0.70
CA GLN A 31 10.67 -2.38 1.91
C GLN A 31 10.31 -0.92 2.21
N PHE A 32 11.27 0.00 2.00
CA PHE A 32 11.02 1.43 2.14
C PHE A 32 9.94 1.90 1.15
N VAL A 33 10.08 1.58 -0.14
CA VAL A 33 9.11 1.99 -1.17
C VAL A 33 7.74 1.36 -0.93
N GLU A 34 7.67 0.08 -0.53
CA GLU A 34 6.44 -0.61 -0.19
C GLU A 34 5.69 0.08 0.96
N LYS A 35 6.40 0.47 2.02
CA LYS A 35 5.82 1.23 3.12
C LYS A 35 5.22 2.55 2.63
N GLN A 36 5.95 3.29 1.77
CA GLN A 36 5.45 4.54 1.20
C GLN A 36 4.20 4.33 0.33
N MET A 37 4.17 3.24 -0.46
CA MET A 37 2.98 2.87 -1.24
C MET A 37 1.79 2.56 -0.33
N ALA A 38 1.99 1.81 0.76
CA ALA A 38 0.93 1.51 1.73
C ALA A 38 0.37 2.80 2.37
N GLU A 39 1.23 3.74 2.74
CA GLU A 39 0.83 5.04 3.28
C GLU A 39 -0.01 5.86 2.27
N LEU A 40 0.38 5.86 0.99
CA LEU A 40 -0.37 6.52 -0.07
C LEU A 40 -1.73 5.85 -0.31
N GLN A 41 -1.80 4.52 -0.28
CA GLN A 41 -3.07 3.79 -0.40
C GLN A 41 -4.01 4.10 0.77
N ALA A 42 -3.50 4.21 1.99
CA ALA A 42 -4.28 4.61 3.15
C ALA A 42 -4.86 6.04 2.99
N LYS A 43 -4.04 7.00 2.53
CA LYS A 43 -4.52 8.36 2.20
C LYS A 43 -5.57 8.34 1.11
N LEU A 44 -5.36 7.55 0.06
CA LEU A 44 -6.31 7.40 -1.03
C LEU A 44 -7.67 6.88 -0.54
N ALA A 45 -7.68 5.91 0.38
CA ALA A 45 -8.92 5.39 0.98
C ALA A 45 -9.70 6.50 1.69
N VAL A 46 -9.03 7.37 2.46
CA VAL A 46 -9.66 8.54 3.11
C VAL A 46 -10.31 9.46 2.07
N TYR A 47 -9.58 9.79 0.99
CA TYR A 47 -10.13 10.64 -0.07
C TYR A 47 -11.30 10.00 -0.81
N GLN A 48 -11.27 8.68 -1.02
CA GLN A 48 -12.39 7.95 -1.61
C GLN A 48 -13.64 8.01 -0.73
N THR A 49 -13.50 7.88 0.60
CA THR A 49 -14.62 8.05 1.53
C THR A 49 -15.22 9.45 1.43
N ALA A 50 -14.38 10.50 1.45
CA ALA A 50 -14.83 11.88 1.33
C ALA A 50 -15.54 12.13 -0.02
N ARG A 51 -14.96 11.65 -1.13
CA ARG A 51 -15.57 11.74 -2.47
C ARG A 51 -16.96 11.12 -2.50
N ASN A 52 -17.10 9.91 -1.95
CA ASN A 52 -18.39 9.21 -1.93
C ASN A 52 -19.42 9.96 -1.09
N ALA A 53 -19.02 10.51 0.06
CA ALA A 53 -19.90 11.33 0.90
C ALA A 53 -20.38 12.60 0.18
N TYR A 54 -19.48 13.32 -0.50
CA TYR A 54 -19.84 14.51 -1.28
C TYR A 54 -20.73 14.18 -2.47
N GLN A 55 -20.50 13.07 -3.15
CA GLN A 55 -21.36 12.60 -4.22
C GLN A 55 -22.77 12.28 -3.69
N ALA A 56 -22.89 11.60 -2.55
CA ALA A 56 -24.18 11.30 -1.93
C ALA A 56 -24.92 12.58 -1.50
N ALA A 57 -24.21 13.56 -0.93
CA ALA A 57 -24.78 14.86 -0.59
C ALA A 57 -25.29 15.60 -1.84
N LEU A 58 -24.49 15.63 -2.92
CA LEU A 58 -24.89 16.25 -4.17
C LEU A 58 -26.16 15.62 -4.75
N GLN A 59 -26.28 14.28 -4.72
CA GLN A 59 -27.46 13.55 -5.19
C GLN A 59 -28.76 13.97 -4.47
N GLN A 60 -28.67 14.44 -3.22
CA GLN A 60 -29.83 14.94 -2.47
C GLN A 60 -30.20 16.37 -2.84
N LEU A 61 -29.26 17.15 -3.36
CA LEU A 61 -29.45 18.56 -3.71
C LEU A 61 -29.87 18.77 -5.16
N VAL A 62 -29.58 17.82 -6.04
CA VAL A 62 -29.96 17.92 -7.45
C VAL A 62 -31.43 17.48 -7.66
N PRO A 63 -32.18 18.14 -8.57
CA PRO A 63 -33.51 17.70 -8.93
C PRO A 63 -33.49 16.25 -9.40
N ARG A 64 -34.37 15.42 -8.85
CA ARG A 64 -34.58 14.08 -9.42
C ARG A 64 -35.19 14.28 -10.80
N ALA A 65 -34.52 13.76 -11.83
CA ALA A 65 -35.11 13.71 -13.16
C ALA A 65 -36.48 13.04 -13.02
N ARG A 66 -37.56 13.76 -13.38
CA ARG A 66 -38.89 13.16 -13.48
C ARG A 66 -38.76 12.01 -14.48
N GLN A 67 -38.95 10.78 -14.00
CA GLN A 67 -39.30 9.65 -14.86
C GLN A 67 -40.73 9.83 -15.34
#